data_AF-A0A7H8QIA4-F1
#
_entry.id   AF-A0A7H8QIA4-F1
#
_cell.length_a   1.000
_cell.length_b   1.000
_cell.length_c   1.000
_cell.angle_alpha   90.00
_cell.angle_beta   90.00
_cell.angle_gamma   90.00
#
_symmetry.space_group_name_H-M   'P 1'
#
loop_
_entity.id
_entity.type
_entity.pdbx_description
1 polymer ?
#
loop_
_entity_poly.entity_id
_entity_poly.type
_entity_poly.pdbx_seq_one_letter_code
_entity_poly.pdbx_strand_id
1 'polypeptide(L)'
;MDARSKANLKRECRRRGLSTSGEKTDLVQRLREPSPLKISATTLPSKKEYDIDCVVAVSIPYDTPSAMISTARTQLAIAAQRDPLEEEERAGKTVIANPRGGSFLAHMAAEVAALRQDHLTLQQRHLTLQYAFQSKHKELELTAVGFRDFRHRFISVYKRDILGEADGNDQTYIRSGNTVVHSGNCKRDAELYSGPKPRSDHSVFEKLYGVRPETAANIDDFSTICLLDKHATIVANPQYRTTPTFDNQFKKFITALSERGFPNEFLETRDVLTDAYWALSREAAEIMGR
;
A
#
# COMPACT_ATOMS: atom_id res chain seq x y z
N MET A 1 -53.53 29.44 -11.15
CA MET A 1 -53.62 28.76 -9.83
C MET A 1 -54.51 27.53 -9.97
N ASP A 2 -54.13 26.38 -9.41
CA ASP A 2 -54.91 25.13 -9.52
C ASP A 2 -56.24 25.27 -8.75
N ALA A 3 -57.36 25.08 -9.45
CA ALA A 3 -58.72 25.28 -8.93
C ALA A 3 -59.17 24.20 -7.92
N ARG A 4 -58.41 23.12 -7.77
CA ARG A 4 -58.74 22.03 -6.85
C ARG A 4 -58.58 22.45 -5.38
N SER A 5 -59.47 22.01 -4.51
CA SER A 5 -59.38 22.26 -3.06
C SER A 5 -58.22 21.47 -2.42
N LYS A 6 -57.66 21.96 -1.30
CA LYS A 6 -56.57 21.28 -0.56
C LYS A 6 -56.97 19.85 -0.16
N ALA A 7 -58.25 19.62 0.14
CA ALA A 7 -58.81 18.30 0.46
C ALA A 7 -58.75 17.34 -0.75
N ASN A 8 -59.11 17.81 -1.95
CA ASN A 8 -59.04 17.00 -3.17
C ASN A 8 -57.59 16.68 -3.56
N LEU A 9 -56.67 17.62 -3.39
CA LEU A 9 -55.24 17.40 -3.64
C LEU A 9 -54.65 16.35 -2.69
N LYS A 10 -54.98 16.39 -1.39
CA LYS A 10 -54.55 15.35 -0.44
C LYS A 10 -55.10 13.97 -0.80
N ARG A 11 -56.35 13.88 -1.25
CA ARG A 11 -56.98 12.62 -1.67
C ARG A 11 -56.26 12.02 -2.87
N GLU A 12 -55.91 12.85 -3.85
CA GLU A 12 -55.17 12.42 -5.04
C GLU A 12 -53.72 12.03 -4.73
N CYS A 13 -53.02 12.76 -3.85
CA CYS A 13 -51.71 12.34 -3.34
C CYS A 13 -51.78 10.96 -2.66
N ARG A 14 -52.79 10.73 -1.82
CA ARG A 14 -53.00 9.45 -1.14
C ARG A 14 -53.24 8.31 -2.13
N ARG A 15 -54.02 8.55 -3.20
CA ARG A 15 -54.27 7.58 -4.28
C ARG A 15 -53.00 7.19 -5.04
N ARG A 16 -52.05 8.12 -5.20
CA ARG A 16 -50.74 7.87 -5.83
C ARG A 16 -49.69 7.34 -4.86
N GLY A 17 -50.01 7.24 -3.56
CA GLY A 17 -49.07 6.85 -2.51
C GLY A 17 -47.99 7.90 -2.25
N LEU A 18 -48.30 9.18 -2.46
CA LEU A 18 -47.44 10.33 -2.21
C LEU A 18 -47.80 10.97 -0.86
N SER A 19 -46.84 11.63 -0.22
CA SER A 19 -47.05 12.31 1.05
C SER A 19 -48.16 13.38 0.96
N THR A 20 -49.04 13.42 1.97
CA THR A 20 -50.15 14.38 2.07
C THR A 20 -49.86 15.58 2.99
N SER A 21 -48.62 15.73 3.47
CA SER A 21 -48.19 16.88 4.27
C SER A 21 -47.83 18.09 3.40
N GLY A 22 -47.92 19.29 3.97
CA GLY A 22 -47.55 20.55 3.32
C GLY A 22 -48.73 21.43 2.89
N GLU A 23 -48.37 22.57 2.32
CA GLU A 23 -49.30 23.57 1.82
C GLU A 23 -49.87 23.21 0.44
N LYS A 24 -50.89 23.93 0.00
CA LYS A 24 -51.61 23.64 -1.25
C LYS A 24 -50.64 23.59 -2.45
N THR A 25 -49.66 24.47 -2.47
CA THR A 25 -48.61 24.55 -3.50
C THR A 25 -47.76 23.28 -3.55
N ASP A 26 -47.37 22.76 -2.39
CA ASP A 26 -46.51 21.57 -2.28
C ASP A 26 -47.22 20.32 -2.81
N LEU A 27 -48.53 20.21 -2.54
CA LEU A 27 -49.36 19.11 -3.04
C LEU A 27 -49.52 19.17 -4.57
N VAL A 28 -49.67 20.37 -5.14
CA VAL A 28 -49.74 20.54 -6.61
C VAL A 28 -48.42 20.17 -7.27
N GLN A 29 -47.29 20.60 -6.69
CA GLN A 29 -45.97 20.28 -7.23
C GLN A 29 -45.68 18.78 -7.19
N ARG A 30 -45.98 18.13 -6.06
CA ARG A 30 -45.81 16.67 -5.87
C ARG A 30 -46.69 15.83 -6.81
N LEU A 31 -47.81 16.38 -7.28
CA LEU A 31 -48.68 15.73 -8.27
C LEU A 31 -48.26 15.97 -9.73
N ARG A 32 -47.40 16.98 -9.98
CA ARG A 32 -46.84 17.27 -11.31
C ARG A 32 -45.56 16.48 -11.59
N GLU A 33 -44.83 16.09 -10.56
CA GLU A 33 -43.64 15.25 -10.71
C GLU A 33 -44.03 13.82 -11.12
N PRO A 34 -43.43 13.26 -12.19
CA PRO A 34 -43.68 11.88 -12.60
C PRO A 34 -43.22 10.94 -11.49
N SER A 35 -44.15 10.15 -10.94
CA SER A 35 -43.83 9.18 -9.89
C SER A 35 -42.81 8.16 -10.41
N PRO A 36 -41.81 7.76 -9.60
CA PRO A 36 -40.98 6.61 -9.93
C PRO A 36 -41.90 5.40 -10.09
N LEU A 37 -41.76 4.70 -11.23
CA LEU A 37 -42.54 3.53 -11.60
C LEU A 37 -42.58 2.54 -10.42
N LYS A 38 -43.77 2.36 -9.82
CA LYS A 38 -44.04 1.25 -8.92
C LYS A 38 -44.13 0.00 -9.78
N ILE A 39 -43.08 -0.80 -9.79
CA ILE A 39 -43.10 -2.17 -10.30
C ILE A 39 -44.09 -2.93 -9.41
N SER A 40 -45.24 -3.30 -9.97
CA SER A 40 -46.21 -4.18 -9.32
C SER A 40 -45.55 -5.55 -9.14
N ALA A 41 -45.36 -5.97 -7.90
CA ALA A 41 -44.99 -7.33 -7.56
C ALA A 41 -46.16 -8.27 -7.89
N THR A 42 -46.22 -8.73 -9.13
CA THR A 42 -46.97 -9.93 -9.48
C THR A 42 -46.18 -11.11 -8.94
N THR A 43 -46.83 -11.92 -8.09
CA THR A 43 -46.28 -13.10 -7.46
C THR A 43 -45.70 -14.05 -8.51
N LEU A 44 -44.37 -14.06 -8.65
CA LEU A 44 -43.63 -15.07 -9.41
C LEU A 44 -43.37 -16.29 -8.50
N PRO A 45 -43.45 -17.52 -9.04
CA PRO A 45 -43.12 -18.72 -8.28
C PRO A 45 -41.66 -18.63 -7.79
N SER A 46 -41.41 -19.15 -6.59
CA SER A 46 -40.13 -19.13 -5.87
C SER A 46 -38.95 -19.45 -6.79
N LYS A 47 -38.26 -18.41 -7.27
CA LYS A 47 -36.98 -18.55 -7.98
C LYS A 47 -35.94 -18.97 -6.94
N LYS A 48 -35.30 -20.12 -7.17
CA LYS A 48 -33.93 -20.31 -6.66
C LYS A 48 -33.14 -19.10 -7.13
N GLU A 49 -32.53 -18.39 -6.20
CA GLU A 49 -31.72 -17.21 -6.47
C GLU A 49 -30.42 -17.71 -7.13
N TYR A 50 -30.43 -17.76 -8.46
CA TYR A 50 -29.22 -18.02 -9.23
C TYR A 50 -28.46 -16.69 -9.35
N ASP A 51 -27.24 -16.64 -8.85
CA ASP A 51 -26.32 -15.49 -9.00
C ASP A 51 -25.80 -15.45 -10.44
N ILE A 52 -26.62 -14.90 -11.35
CA ILE A 52 -26.33 -14.80 -12.78
C ILE A 52 -26.07 -13.33 -13.10
N ASP A 53 -24.89 -13.04 -13.64
CA ASP A 53 -24.57 -11.71 -14.16
C ASP A 53 -25.08 -11.59 -15.60
N CYS A 54 -25.70 -10.46 -15.94
CA CYS A 54 -26.20 -10.19 -17.29
C CYS A 54 -25.51 -8.96 -17.89
N VAL A 55 -24.96 -9.11 -19.10
CA VAL A 55 -24.24 -8.05 -19.81
C VAL A 55 -24.85 -7.83 -21.19
N VAL A 56 -25.50 -6.67 -21.36
CA VAL A 56 -26.00 -6.23 -22.67
C VAL A 56 -25.15 -5.05 -23.13
N ALA A 57 -24.50 -5.21 -24.28
CA ALA A 57 -23.71 -4.15 -24.89
C ALA A 57 -24.31 -3.70 -26.22
N VAL A 58 -24.19 -2.41 -26.49
CA VAL A 58 -24.62 -1.78 -27.75
C VAL A 58 -23.55 -0.82 -28.24
N SER A 59 -23.45 -0.67 -29.56
CA SER A 59 -22.62 0.34 -30.19
C SER A 59 -23.49 1.54 -30.54
N ILE A 60 -23.05 2.73 -30.15
CA ILE A 60 -23.70 3.98 -30.51
C ILE A 60 -22.73 4.87 -31.30
N PRO A 61 -23.25 5.74 -32.20
CA PRO A 61 -22.43 6.75 -32.83
C PRO A 61 -21.88 7.73 -31.79
N TYR A 62 -20.71 8.29 -32.10
CA TYR A 62 -20.10 9.35 -31.29
C TYR A 62 -20.87 10.66 -31.49
N ASP A 63 -21.19 11.35 -30.40
CA ASP A 63 -21.95 12.60 -30.40
C ASP A 63 -21.66 13.39 -29.10
N THR A 64 -22.41 14.45 -28.83
CA THR A 64 -22.44 15.12 -27.54
C THR A 64 -22.84 14.15 -26.42
N PRO A 65 -22.32 14.31 -25.19
CA PRO A 65 -22.61 13.40 -24.09
C PRO A 65 -24.11 13.17 -23.83
N SER A 66 -24.92 14.22 -23.91
CA SER A 66 -26.38 14.14 -23.72
C SER A 66 -27.07 13.30 -24.81
N ALA A 67 -26.67 13.48 -26.07
CA ALA A 67 -27.19 12.71 -27.19
C ALA A 67 -26.75 11.25 -27.12
N MET A 68 -25.48 10.99 -26.76
CA MET A 68 -24.95 9.65 -26.55
C MET A 68 -25.69 8.90 -25.44
N ILE A 69 -25.94 9.52 -24.28
CA ILE A 69 -26.68 8.90 -23.17
C ILE A 69 -28.11 8.55 -23.58
N SER A 70 -28.80 9.48 -24.25
CA SER A 70 -30.17 9.24 -24.74
C SER A 70 -30.22 8.08 -25.75
N THR A 71 -29.29 8.08 -26.69
CA THR A 71 -29.17 7.03 -27.71
C THR A 71 -28.80 5.69 -27.09
N ALA A 72 -27.85 5.65 -26.16
CA ALA A 72 -27.47 4.44 -25.44
C ALA A 72 -28.65 3.82 -24.69
N ARG A 73 -29.42 4.62 -23.95
CA ARG A 73 -30.62 4.13 -23.24
C ARG A 73 -31.64 3.50 -24.17
N THR A 74 -31.90 4.16 -25.30
CA THR A 74 -32.84 3.67 -26.31
C THR A 74 -32.35 2.36 -26.92
N GLN A 75 -31.08 2.31 -27.35
CA GLN A 75 -30.50 1.12 -27.98
C GLN A 75 -30.39 -0.04 -27.01
N LEU A 76 -30.02 0.20 -25.74
CA LEU A 76 -30.00 -0.83 -24.70
C LEU A 76 -31.38 -1.42 -24.45
N ALA A 77 -32.42 -0.59 -24.38
CA ALA A 77 -33.79 -1.07 -24.20
C ALA A 77 -34.26 -1.94 -25.37
N ILE A 78 -33.88 -1.59 -26.60
CA ILE A 78 -34.15 -2.38 -27.81
C ILE A 78 -33.39 -3.71 -27.74
N ALA A 79 -32.08 -3.66 -27.49
CA ALA A 79 -31.21 -4.83 -27.44
C ALA A 79 -31.66 -5.83 -26.37
N ALA A 80 -32.01 -5.36 -25.17
CA ALA A 80 -32.48 -6.20 -24.07
C ALA A 80 -33.79 -6.96 -24.39
N GLN A 81 -34.60 -6.48 -25.35
CA GLN A 81 -35.84 -7.13 -25.75
C GLN A 81 -35.70 -8.00 -27.01
N ARG A 82 -34.75 -7.67 -27.88
CA ARG A 82 -34.69 -8.21 -29.24
C ARG A 82 -33.44 -9.03 -29.54
N ASP A 83 -32.32 -8.71 -28.90
CA ASP A 83 -31.09 -9.44 -29.14
C ASP A 83 -31.18 -10.80 -28.45
N PRO A 84 -30.73 -11.89 -29.10
CA PRO A 84 -30.61 -13.18 -28.43
C PRO A 84 -29.61 -13.05 -27.29
N LEU A 85 -29.94 -13.69 -26.17
CA LEU A 85 -29.06 -13.80 -25.01
C LEU A 85 -28.47 -15.21 -24.99
N GLU A 86 -27.15 -15.27 -24.90
CA GLU A 86 -26.38 -16.49 -24.84
C GLU A 86 -25.84 -16.66 -23.41
N GLU A 87 -25.93 -17.89 -22.91
CA GLU A 87 -25.41 -18.27 -21.60
C GLU A 87 -23.99 -18.81 -21.77
N GLU A 88 -23.05 -18.26 -21.00
CA GLU A 88 -21.66 -18.68 -21.01
C GLU A 88 -21.17 -18.84 -19.56
N GLU A 89 -20.50 -19.95 -19.28
CA GLU A 89 -19.87 -20.17 -17.98
C GLU A 89 -18.45 -19.59 -17.99
N ARG A 90 -18.18 -18.60 -17.13
CA ARG A 90 -16.86 -17.96 -17.01
C ARG A 90 -16.39 -17.92 -15.56
N ALA A 91 -15.21 -18.49 -15.31
CA ALA A 91 -14.59 -18.52 -13.99
C ALA A 91 -15.49 -19.06 -12.87
N GLY A 92 -16.33 -20.06 -13.18
CA GLY A 92 -17.27 -20.68 -12.23
C GLY A 92 -18.53 -19.85 -11.96
N LYS A 93 -18.77 -18.78 -12.73
CA LYS A 93 -20.01 -18.00 -12.69
C LYS A 93 -20.71 -18.04 -14.05
N THR A 94 -22.02 -18.25 -14.04
CA THR A 94 -22.85 -18.15 -15.24
C THR A 94 -23.06 -16.69 -15.60
N VAL A 95 -22.69 -16.31 -16.82
CA VAL A 95 -22.91 -14.98 -17.38
C VAL A 95 -23.83 -15.11 -18.58
N ILE A 96 -24.84 -14.26 -18.65
CA ILE A 96 -25.73 -14.16 -19.82
C ILE A 96 -25.41 -12.88 -20.57
N ALA A 97 -25.18 -12.95 -21.87
CA ALA A 97 -24.86 -11.77 -22.66
C ALA A 97 -25.46 -11.80 -24.07
N ASN A 98 -25.72 -10.63 -24.64
CA ASN A 98 -25.93 -10.54 -26.09
C ASN A 98 -24.58 -10.70 -26.82
N PRO A 99 -24.54 -11.00 -28.15
CA PRO A 99 -23.29 -11.24 -28.87
C PRO A 99 -22.24 -10.13 -28.72
N ARG A 100 -22.70 -8.88 -28.62
CA ARG A 100 -21.82 -7.72 -28.37
C ARG A 100 -21.28 -7.72 -26.94
N GLY A 101 -22.11 -8.06 -25.95
CA GLY A 101 -21.71 -8.20 -24.56
C GLY A 101 -20.68 -9.33 -24.39
N GLY A 102 -20.92 -10.49 -25.00
CA GLY A 102 -19.98 -11.61 -25.02
C GLY A 102 -18.63 -11.23 -25.64
N SER A 103 -18.66 -10.52 -26.78
CA SER A 103 -17.45 -10.02 -27.44
C SER A 103 -16.68 -9.01 -26.59
N PHE A 104 -17.38 -8.07 -25.95
CA PHE A 104 -16.78 -7.09 -25.03
C PHE A 104 -16.09 -7.80 -23.85
N LEU A 105 -16.78 -8.75 -23.21
CA LEU A 105 -16.21 -9.51 -22.11
C LEU A 105 -15.00 -10.33 -22.55
N ALA A 106 -15.01 -10.93 -23.74
CA ALA A 106 -13.88 -11.68 -24.28
C ALA A 106 -12.65 -10.77 -24.51
N HIS A 107 -12.85 -9.59 -25.08
CA HIS A 107 -11.79 -8.60 -25.25
C HIS A 107 -11.19 -8.17 -23.90
N MET A 108 -12.05 -7.84 -22.93
CA MET A 108 -11.60 -7.47 -21.57
C MET A 108 -10.84 -8.60 -20.89
N ALA A 109 -11.30 -9.85 -21.03
CA ALA A 109 -10.60 -10.99 -20.47
C ALA A 109 -9.20 -11.16 -21.09
N ALA A 110 -9.08 -11.01 -22.43
CA ALA A 110 -7.81 -11.07 -23.12
C ALA A 110 -6.85 -9.94 -22.71
N GLU A 111 -7.36 -8.71 -22.57
CA GLU A 111 -6.57 -7.55 -22.14
C GLU A 111 -6.09 -7.71 -20.69
N VAL A 112 -6.96 -8.15 -19.78
CA VAL A 112 -6.58 -8.44 -18.38
C VAL A 112 -5.55 -9.56 -18.32
N ALA A 113 -5.67 -10.60 -19.13
CA ALA A 113 -4.68 -11.68 -19.20
C ALA A 113 -3.32 -11.17 -19.68
N ALA A 114 -3.30 -10.34 -20.73
CA ALA A 114 -2.07 -9.72 -21.24
C ALA A 114 -1.41 -8.82 -20.17
N LEU A 115 -2.19 -7.94 -19.52
CA LEU A 115 -1.69 -7.07 -18.45
C LEU A 115 -1.13 -7.85 -17.26
N ARG A 116 -1.77 -8.97 -16.89
CA ARG A 116 -1.25 -9.86 -15.84
C ARG A 116 0.09 -10.47 -16.24
N GLN A 117 0.23 -10.90 -17.48
CA GLN A 117 1.49 -11.45 -17.99
C GLN A 117 2.62 -10.40 -18.00
N ASP A 118 2.31 -9.18 -18.42
CA ASP A 118 3.26 -8.06 -18.38
C ASP A 118 3.66 -7.72 -16.95
N HIS A 119 2.71 -7.71 -16.01
CA HIS A 119 2.98 -7.48 -14.61
C HIS A 119 3.94 -8.52 -14.02
N LEU A 120 3.71 -9.80 -14.29
CA LEU A 120 4.61 -10.89 -13.87
C LEU A 120 6.02 -10.72 -14.47
N THR A 121 6.10 -10.35 -15.74
CA THR A 121 7.37 -10.11 -16.42
C THR A 121 8.13 -8.93 -15.80
N LEU A 122 7.43 -7.83 -15.49
CA LEU A 122 8.01 -6.67 -14.82
C LEU A 122 8.47 -7.01 -13.40
N GLN A 123 7.70 -7.80 -12.65
CA GLN A 123 8.09 -8.25 -11.32
C GLN A 123 9.39 -9.08 -11.37
N GLN A 124 9.51 -10.01 -12.31
CA GLN A 124 10.73 -10.81 -12.50
C GLN A 124 11.94 -9.93 -12.87
N ARG A 125 11.75 -8.93 -13.74
CA ARG A 125 12.80 -7.96 -14.07
C ARG A 125 13.21 -7.13 -12.86
N HIS A 126 12.25 -6.69 -12.06
CA HIS A 126 12.51 -5.93 -10.84
C HIS A 126 13.35 -6.73 -9.85
N LEU A 127 12.98 -7.99 -9.59
CA LEU A 127 13.74 -8.92 -8.75
C LEU A 127 15.17 -9.11 -9.29
N THR A 128 15.31 -9.35 -10.59
CA THR A 128 16.62 -9.55 -11.23
C THR A 128 17.52 -8.31 -11.08
N LEU A 129 16.97 -7.11 -11.31
CA LEU A 129 17.70 -5.86 -11.14
C LEU A 129 18.07 -5.61 -9.68
N GLN A 130 17.17 -5.93 -8.75
CA GLN A 130 17.42 -5.81 -7.31
C GLN A 130 18.58 -6.71 -6.88
N TYR A 131 18.60 -7.97 -7.31
CA TYR A 131 19.72 -8.87 -7.05
C TYR A 131 21.04 -8.38 -7.67
N ALA A 132 21.00 -7.96 -8.94
CA ALA A 132 22.20 -7.45 -9.63
C ALA A 132 22.75 -6.19 -8.94
N PHE A 133 21.88 -5.28 -8.52
CA PHE A 133 22.24 -4.07 -7.79
C PHE A 133 22.85 -4.40 -6.44
N GLN A 134 22.24 -5.29 -5.66
CA GLN A 134 22.77 -5.72 -4.37
C GLN A 134 24.14 -6.39 -4.51
N SER A 135 24.32 -7.25 -5.51
CA SER A 135 25.60 -7.91 -5.77
C SER A 135 26.69 -6.91 -6.13
N LYS A 136 26.40 -5.97 -7.05
CA LYS A 136 27.35 -4.92 -7.43
C LYS A 136 27.67 -3.97 -6.28
N HIS A 137 26.68 -3.63 -5.46
CA HIS A 137 26.91 -2.82 -4.26
C HIS A 137 27.86 -3.53 -3.29
N LYS A 138 27.64 -4.82 -3.03
CA LYS A 138 28.51 -5.62 -2.17
C LYS A 138 29.94 -5.71 -2.72
N GLU A 139 30.09 -5.87 -4.04
CA GLU A 139 31.38 -5.89 -4.72
C GLU A 139 32.11 -4.53 -4.64
N LEU A 140 31.40 -3.43 -4.88
CA LEU A 140 31.94 -2.07 -4.76
C LEU A 140 32.36 -1.76 -3.32
N GLU A 141 31.57 -2.15 -2.32
CA GLU A 141 31.97 -2.00 -0.92
C GLU A 141 33.25 -2.79 -0.57
N LEU A 142 33.37 -4.02 -1.08
CA LEU A 142 34.53 -4.87 -0.82
C LEU A 142 35.80 -4.39 -1.53
N THR A 143 35.66 -3.79 -2.72
CA THR A 143 36.78 -3.35 -3.56
C THR A 143 37.15 -1.89 -3.36
N ALA A 144 36.30 -1.09 -2.71
CA ALA A 144 36.62 0.28 -2.36
C ALA A 144 37.72 0.32 -1.29
N VAL A 145 38.93 0.66 -1.72
CA VAL A 145 40.06 0.97 -0.83
C VAL A 145 39.60 1.99 0.22
N GLY A 146 39.78 1.67 1.50
CA GLY A 146 39.38 2.53 2.61
C GLY A 146 37.92 2.42 3.04
N PHE A 147 37.10 1.54 2.44
CA PHE A 147 35.70 1.33 2.89
C PHE A 147 35.64 0.99 4.38
N ARG A 148 36.54 0.09 4.82
CA ARG A 148 36.66 -0.28 6.22
C ARG A 148 37.05 0.91 7.12
N ASP A 149 37.98 1.75 6.67
CA ASP A 149 38.40 2.93 7.41
C ASP A 149 37.25 3.94 7.54
N PHE A 150 36.40 4.07 6.52
CA PHE A 150 35.19 4.89 6.57
C PHE A 150 34.17 4.36 7.58
N ARG A 151 34.01 3.04 7.69
CA ARG A 151 33.13 2.44 8.70
C ARG A 151 33.68 2.63 10.12
N HIS A 152 35.00 2.46 10.33
CA HIS A 152 35.63 2.79 11.61
C HIS A 152 35.38 4.26 11.99
N ARG A 153 35.51 5.17 11.02
CA ARG A 153 35.25 6.60 11.23
C ARG A 153 33.80 6.88 11.62
N PHE A 154 32.81 6.26 10.97
CA PHE A 154 31.39 6.45 11.31
C PHE A 154 31.13 6.19 12.80
N ILE A 155 31.59 5.04 13.31
CA ILE A 155 31.44 4.68 14.73
C ILE A 155 32.26 5.61 15.63
N SER A 156 33.48 5.96 15.25
CA SER A 156 34.34 6.87 16.03
C SER A 156 33.78 8.30 16.11
N VAL A 157 33.15 8.80 15.04
CA VAL A 157 32.46 10.09 15.03
C VAL A 157 31.24 10.05 15.94
N TYR A 158 30.41 9.00 15.87
CA TYR A 158 29.31 8.80 16.81
C TYR A 158 29.78 8.80 18.26
N LYS A 159 30.82 8.02 18.55
CA LYS A 159 31.41 7.91 19.90
C LYS A 159 31.95 9.25 20.41
N ARG A 160 32.52 10.08 19.53
CA ARG A 160 33.01 11.43 19.88
C ARG A 160 31.89 12.44 20.07
N ASP A 161 31.01 12.57 19.06
CA ASP A 161 30.06 13.68 18.95
C ASP A 161 28.77 13.44 19.74
N ILE A 162 28.36 12.18 19.88
CA ILE A 162 27.12 11.80 20.54
C ILE A 162 27.37 11.22 21.93
N LEU A 163 28.35 10.33 22.07
CA LEU A 163 28.64 9.70 23.37
C LEU A 163 29.65 10.47 24.23
N GLY A 164 30.55 11.26 23.63
CA GLY A 164 31.65 11.90 24.36
C GLY A 164 32.67 10.90 24.94
N GLU A 165 32.73 9.68 24.40
CA GLU A 165 33.51 8.55 24.93
C GLU A 165 34.76 8.22 24.07
N ALA A 166 35.12 9.07 23.11
CA ALA A 166 36.18 8.77 22.13
C ALA A 166 37.59 8.64 22.74
N ASP A 167 38.37 7.68 22.23
CA ASP A 167 39.74 7.39 22.66
C ASP A 167 40.81 7.77 21.61
N GLY A 168 42.08 7.45 21.90
CA GLY A 168 43.20 7.74 21.00
C GLY A 168 43.13 7.00 19.65
N ASN A 169 42.56 5.79 19.61
CA ASN A 169 42.37 5.05 18.37
C ASN A 169 41.29 5.72 17.52
N ASP A 170 40.21 6.20 18.14
CA ASP A 170 39.15 6.94 17.44
C ASP A 170 39.70 8.18 16.70
N GLN A 171 40.66 8.88 17.32
CA GLN A 171 41.32 10.02 16.67
C GLN A 171 42.08 9.64 15.39
N THR A 172 42.64 8.44 15.32
CA THR A 172 43.31 7.97 14.10
C THR A 172 42.33 7.75 12.95
N TYR A 173 41.17 7.14 13.23
CA TYR A 173 40.12 6.91 12.24
C TYR A 173 39.41 8.20 11.80
N ILE A 174 39.30 9.17 12.70
CA ILE A 174 38.67 10.47 12.39
C ILE A 174 39.54 11.31 11.45
N ARG A 175 40.87 11.26 11.62
CA ARG A 175 41.84 12.06 10.85
C ARG A 175 42.06 11.55 9.43
N SER A 176 41.77 10.27 9.16
CA SER A 176 42.12 9.61 7.90
C SER A 176 41.16 9.90 6.72
N GLY A 177 40.26 10.89 6.78
CA GLY A 177 39.42 11.22 5.64
C GLY A 177 38.66 12.54 5.70
N ASN A 178 38.29 13.06 4.52
CA ASN A 178 37.35 14.18 4.32
C ASN A 178 35.95 13.71 3.88
N THR A 179 35.75 12.40 3.75
CA THR A 179 34.51 11.83 3.22
C THR A 179 33.48 11.66 4.31
N VAL A 180 32.31 12.27 4.14
CA VAL A 180 31.23 12.17 5.12
C VAL A 180 30.45 10.87 4.88
N VAL A 181 30.48 9.98 5.87
CA VAL A 181 29.63 8.78 5.87
C VAL A 181 28.49 9.04 6.83
N HIS A 182 27.30 9.19 6.27
CA HIS A 182 26.12 9.60 7.02
C HIS A 182 25.24 8.45 7.47
N SER A 183 25.43 7.24 6.93
CA SER A 183 24.45 6.16 7.09
C SER A 183 25.01 4.96 7.83
N GLY A 184 24.18 4.40 8.71
CA GLY A 184 24.39 3.10 9.34
C GLY A 184 24.54 2.00 8.28
N ASN A 185 25.35 1.00 8.61
CA ASN A 185 25.53 -0.21 7.83
C ASN A 185 25.89 -1.33 8.81
N CYS A 186 24.86 -1.90 9.43
CA CYS A 186 24.91 -2.81 10.56
C CYS A 186 25.81 -4.02 10.29
N LYS A 187 25.66 -4.65 9.10
CA LYS A 187 26.47 -5.81 8.71
C LYS A 187 27.95 -5.45 8.57
N ARG A 188 28.27 -4.35 7.90
CA ARG A 188 29.66 -3.92 7.70
C ARG A 188 30.31 -3.38 8.95
N ASP A 189 29.54 -2.71 9.80
CA ASP A 189 30.03 -2.24 11.09
C ASP A 189 30.29 -3.41 12.04
N ALA A 190 29.48 -4.48 11.98
CA ALA A 190 29.71 -5.70 12.74
C ALA A 190 31.03 -6.38 12.35
N GLU A 191 31.37 -6.40 11.05
CA GLU A 191 32.64 -6.92 10.54
C GLU A 191 33.86 -6.19 11.15
N LEU A 192 33.72 -4.96 11.65
CA LEU A 192 34.84 -4.26 12.30
C LEU A 192 35.23 -4.87 13.65
N TYR A 193 34.35 -5.66 14.26
CA TYR A 193 34.57 -6.34 15.53
C TYR A 193 35.15 -7.75 15.33
N SER A 194 35.20 -8.23 14.09
CA SER A 194 35.76 -9.53 13.72
C SER A 194 36.72 -9.40 12.54
N GLY A 195 38.02 -9.60 12.77
CA GLY A 195 39.01 -9.57 11.69
C GLY A 195 40.28 -8.80 12.03
N PRO A 196 41.05 -8.33 11.03
CA PRO A 196 42.35 -7.69 11.26
C PRO A 196 42.19 -6.35 11.99
N LYS A 197 42.82 -6.08 13.13
CA LYS A 197 42.59 -4.82 13.91
C LYS A 197 41.11 -4.65 14.33
N PRO A 198 40.56 -5.57 15.14
CA PRO A 198 39.17 -5.51 15.54
C PRO A 198 38.93 -4.33 16.50
N ARG A 199 37.73 -3.74 16.44
CA ARG A 199 37.24 -2.84 17.49
C ARG A 199 36.93 -3.64 18.76
N SER A 200 37.11 -3.02 19.92
CA SER A 200 36.83 -3.62 21.24
C SER A 200 35.63 -3.00 21.97
N ASP A 201 35.06 -1.92 21.43
CA ASP A 201 33.98 -1.16 22.03
C ASP A 201 32.59 -1.68 21.63
N HIS A 202 32.30 -2.95 21.94
CA HIS A 202 31.04 -3.62 21.58
C HIS A 202 29.80 -2.87 22.10
N SER A 203 29.90 -2.22 23.27
CA SER A 203 28.82 -1.42 23.85
C SER A 203 28.45 -0.22 22.99
N VAL A 204 29.40 0.37 22.25
CA VAL A 204 29.13 1.48 21.31
C VAL A 204 28.31 0.98 20.12
N PHE A 205 28.65 -0.20 19.61
CA PHE A 205 27.87 -0.85 18.55
C PHE A 205 26.44 -1.17 19.02
N GLU A 206 26.28 -1.67 20.24
CA GLU A 206 24.97 -1.98 20.80
C GLU A 206 24.12 -0.71 21.01
N LYS A 207 24.73 0.42 21.41
CA LYS A 207 24.03 1.71 21.46
C LYS A 207 23.56 2.18 20.06
N LEU A 208 24.35 1.90 19.01
CA LEU A 208 24.02 2.25 17.61
C LEU A 208 22.92 1.38 17.01
N TYR A 209 23.00 0.06 17.23
CA TYR A 209 22.20 -0.92 16.50
C TYR A 209 21.24 -1.73 17.38
N GLY A 210 21.25 -1.53 18.70
CA GLY A 210 20.40 -2.25 19.65
C GLY A 210 20.75 -3.72 19.85
N VAL A 211 21.73 -4.25 19.13
CA VAL A 211 22.16 -5.64 19.18
C VAL A 211 23.68 -5.74 19.23
N ARG A 212 24.19 -6.89 19.67
CA ARG A 212 25.64 -7.15 19.66
C ARG A 212 26.18 -7.34 18.23
N PRO A 213 27.47 -7.03 17.97
CA PRO A 213 28.09 -7.27 16.66
C PRO A 213 27.93 -8.71 16.16
N GLU A 214 28.07 -9.70 17.05
CA GLU A 214 27.96 -11.11 16.68
C GLU A 214 26.53 -11.47 16.26
N THR A 215 25.53 -10.87 16.90
CA THR A 215 24.12 -11.01 16.52
C THR A 215 23.87 -10.34 15.16
N ALA A 216 24.30 -9.09 15.00
CA ALA A 216 24.17 -8.33 13.75
C ALA A 216 24.78 -9.05 12.55
N ALA A 217 25.95 -9.68 12.73
CA ALA A 217 26.59 -10.47 11.68
C ALA A 217 25.73 -11.65 11.20
N ASN A 218 24.87 -12.20 12.05
CA ASN A 218 24.03 -13.37 11.76
C ASN A 218 22.59 -13.02 11.34
N ILE A 219 22.17 -11.76 11.41
CA ILE A 219 20.85 -11.32 10.90
C ILE A 219 20.93 -11.26 9.38
N ASP A 220 20.03 -11.97 8.70
CA ASP A 220 19.90 -11.92 7.24
C ASP A 220 18.57 -11.30 6.76
N ASP A 221 17.64 -11.07 7.68
CA ASP A 221 16.37 -10.41 7.40
C ASP A 221 16.56 -8.96 6.95
N PHE A 222 16.20 -8.69 5.69
CA PHE A 222 16.38 -7.38 5.06
C PHE A 222 15.64 -6.26 5.79
N SER A 223 14.41 -6.54 6.25
CA SER A 223 13.57 -5.56 6.96
C SER A 223 14.20 -5.15 8.29
N THR A 224 14.74 -6.12 9.03
CA THR A 224 15.49 -5.89 10.26
C THR A 224 16.74 -5.05 9.98
N ILE A 225 17.58 -5.47 9.04
CA ILE A 225 18.83 -4.76 8.69
C ILE A 225 18.54 -3.29 8.34
N CYS A 226 17.57 -3.05 7.46
CA CYS A 226 17.18 -1.71 7.05
C CYS A 226 16.72 -0.84 8.23
N LEU A 227 16.02 -1.40 9.20
CA LEU A 227 15.54 -0.64 10.35
C LEU A 227 16.66 -0.34 11.37
N LEU A 228 17.59 -1.28 11.55
CA LEU A 228 18.81 -1.05 12.34
C LEU A 228 19.70 0.03 11.72
N ASP A 229 19.89 0.01 10.40
CA ASP A 229 20.64 1.02 9.66
C ASP A 229 20.02 2.41 9.77
N LYS A 230 18.69 2.49 9.68
CA LYS A 230 17.94 3.74 9.88
C LYS A 230 18.11 4.27 11.30
N HIS A 231 18.00 3.42 12.31
CA HIS A 231 18.22 3.83 13.69
C HIS A 231 19.64 4.40 13.87
N ALA A 232 20.67 3.65 13.46
CA ALA A 232 22.05 4.10 13.55
C ALA A 232 22.30 5.41 12.80
N THR A 233 21.70 5.58 11.61
CA THR A 233 21.75 6.82 10.83
C THR A 233 21.15 8.00 11.60
N ILE A 234 19.99 7.80 12.23
CA ILE A 234 19.28 8.82 12.98
C ILE A 234 20.07 9.23 14.22
N VAL A 235 20.49 8.27 15.05
CA VAL A 235 21.15 8.56 16.33
C VAL A 235 22.59 9.05 16.17
N ALA A 236 23.24 8.75 15.04
CA ALA A 236 24.60 9.18 14.76
C ALA A 236 24.71 10.56 14.11
N ASN A 237 23.61 11.14 13.62
CA ASN A 237 23.63 12.43 12.95
C ASN A 237 23.06 13.53 13.86
N PRO A 238 23.88 14.51 14.29
CA PRO A 238 23.44 15.63 15.12
C PRO A 238 22.34 16.50 14.50
N GLN A 239 22.15 16.44 13.18
CA GLN A 239 21.09 17.17 12.49
C GLN A 239 19.71 16.59 12.79
N TYR A 240 19.62 15.29 13.05
CA TYR A 240 18.36 14.66 13.44
C TYR A 240 18.13 14.86 14.93
N ARG A 241 16.92 15.32 15.26
CA ARG A 241 16.45 15.41 16.64
C ARG A 241 15.68 14.14 16.96
N THR A 242 16.32 13.21 17.66
CA THR A 242 15.65 12.03 18.22
C THR A 242 14.59 12.47 19.25
N THR A 243 13.59 11.61 19.46
CA THR A 243 12.55 11.83 20.45
C THR A 243 12.54 10.67 21.45
N PRO A 244 12.11 10.89 22.71
CA PRO A 244 11.93 9.78 23.64
C PRO A 244 10.98 8.70 23.11
N THR A 245 10.02 9.08 22.26
CA THR A 245 9.13 8.16 21.56
C THR A 245 9.92 7.24 20.63
N PHE A 246 10.77 7.80 19.77
CA PHE A 246 11.62 7.03 18.86
C PHE A 246 12.49 6.03 19.62
N ASP A 247 13.19 6.49 20.67
CA ASP A 247 14.06 5.62 21.48
C ASP A 247 13.27 4.48 22.16
N ASN A 248 12.07 4.78 22.66
CA ASN A 248 11.20 3.78 23.28
C ASN A 248 10.65 2.78 22.26
N GLN A 249 10.29 3.22 21.05
CA GLN A 249 9.86 2.31 19.99
C GLN A 249 11.01 1.43 19.52
N PHE A 250 12.23 1.97 19.45
CA PHE A 250 13.41 1.20 19.14
C PHE A 250 13.66 0.09 20.16
N LYS A 251 13.63 0.42 21.46
CA LYS A 251 13.76 -0.58 22.53
C LYS A 251 12.68 -1.67 22.45
N LYS A 252 11.43 -1.29 22.19
CA LYS A 252 10.32 -2.25 22.03
C LYS A 252 10.56 -3.19 20.85
N PHE A 253 10.98 -2.63 19.71
CA PHE A 253 11.31 -3.42 18.53
C PHE A 253 12.44 -4.41 18.81
N ILE A 254 13.56 -3.96 19.38
CA ILE A 254 14.70 -4.84 19.73
C ILE A 254 14.28 -5.93 20.71
N THR A 255 13.47 -5.58 21.72
CA THR A 255 12.98 -6.55 22.72
C THR A 255 12.16 -7.64 22.02
N ALA A 256 11.14 -7.25 21.26
CA ALA A 256 10.28 -8.20 20.54
C ALA A 256 11.06 -9.05 19.52
N LEU A 257 12.06 -8.46 18.86
CA LEU A 257 12.92 -9.14 17.90
C LEU A 257 13.78 -10.21 18.59
N SER A 258 14.35 -9.88 19.75
CA SER A 258 15.17 -10.79 20.56
C SER A 258 14.37 -11.95 21.15
N GLU A 259 13.13 -11.70 21.62
CA GLU A 259 12.23 -12.72 22.16
C GLU A 259 11.85 -13.76 21.12
N ARG A 260 11.81 -13.38 19.85
CA ARG A 260 11.54 -14.29 18.72
C ARG A 260 12.79 -14.93 18.12
N GLY A 261 13.98 -14.61 18.64
CA GLY A 261 15.24 -15.16 18.15
C GLY A 261 15.64 -14.66 16.76
N PHE A 262 15.34 -13.40 16.43
CA PHE A 262 15.73 -12.75 15.16
C PHE A 262 15.20 -13.49 13.91
N PRO A 263 13.87 -13.66 13.77
CA PRO A 263 13.29 -14.39 12.63
C PRO A 263 13.46 -13.65 11.30
N ASN A 264 13.56 -14.42 10.22
CA ASN A 264 13.43 -13.90 8.85
C ASN A 264 11.94 -13.79 8.46
N GLU A 265 11.62 -12.86 7.56
CA GLU A 265 10.31 -12.75 6.89
C GLU A 265 9.14 -12.55 7.87
N PHE A 266 9.40 -11.95 9.04
CA PHE A 266 8.40 -11.81 10.10
C PHE A 266 7.23 -10.87 9.74
N LEU A 267 7.35 -10.08 8.67
CA LEU A 267 6.33 -9.13 8.21
C LEU A 267 5.04 -9.77 7.68
N GLU A 268 5.04 -11.09 7.43
CA GLU A 268 3.87 -11.82 6.92
C GLU A 268 2.79 -12.06 7.98
N THR A 269 3.17 -12.03 9.26
CA THR A 269 2.26 -12.28 10.39
C THR A 269 2.03 -11.02 11.18
N ARG A 270 0.78 -10.72 11.54
CA ARG A 270 0.49 -9.59 12.44
C ARG A 270 0.63 -10.03 13.90
N ASP A 271 1.62 -9.48 14.58
CA ASP A 271 2.03 -9.81 15.94
C ASP A 271 2.74 -8.61 16.61
N VAL A 272 3.25 -8.82 17.83
CA VAL A 272 3.93 -7.76 18.60
C VAL A 272 5.19 -7.23 17.89
N LEU A 273 5.94 -8.10 17.21
CA LEU A 273 7.16 -7.73 16.48
C LEU A 273 6.84 -6.86 15.27
N THR A 274 5.86 -7.25 14.45
CA THR A 274 5.42 -6.46 13.30
C THR A 274 4.79 -5.14 13.70
N ASP A 275 3.99 -5.10 14.77
CA ASP A 275 3.43 -3.85 15.29
C ASP A 275 4.54 -2.89 15.76
N ALA A 276 5.57 -3.40 16.45
CA ALA A 276 6.73 -2.63 16.88
C ALA A 276 7.56 -2.12 15.69
N TYR A 277 7.78 -2.97 14.68
CA TYR A 277 8.47 -2.61 13.43
C TYR A 277 7.77 -1.43 12.73
N TRP A 278 6.45 -1.50 12.55
CA TRP A 278 5.71 -0.45 11.85
C TRP A 278 5.63 0.85 12.67
N ALA A 279 5.53 0.75 14.00
CA ALA A 279 5.57 1.92 14.87
C ALA A 279 6.91 2.66 14.76
N LEU A 280 8.03 1.94 14.89
CA LEU A 280 9.37 2.51 14.74
C LEU A 280 9.61 3.06 13.33
N SER A 281 9.16 2.34 12.29
CA SER A 281 9.33 2.77 10.90
C SER A 281 8.65 4.11 10.60
N ARG A 282 7.47 4.37 11.21
CA ARG A 282 6.77 5.66 11.06
C ARG A 282 7.52 6.80 11.73
N GLU A 283 7.97 6.60 12.98
CA GLU A 283 8.76 7.59 13.71
C GLU A 283 10.06 7.92 12.97
N ALA A 284 10.75 6.90 12.43
CA ALA A 284 11.97 7.08 11.64
C ALA A 284 11.71 7.93 10.38
N ALA A 285 10.62 7.64 9.65
CA ALA A 285 10.25 8.39 8.45
C ALA A 285 9.94 9.86 8.76
N GLU A 286 9.28 10.13 9.90
CA GLU A 286 8.99 11.50 10.32
C GLU A 286 10.26 12.28 10.67
N ILE A 287 11.21 11.67 11.39
CA ILE A 287 12.49 12.32 11.73
C ILE A 287 13.31 12.61 10.46
N MET A 288 13.37 11.66 9.53
CA MET A 288 14.16 11.80 8.31
C MET A 288 13.53 12.75 7.27
N GLY A 289 12.24 13.05 7.39
CA GLY A 289 11.54 14.00 6.51
C GLY A 289 11.58 15.47 6.98
N ARG A 290 12.17 15.75 8.15
CA ARG A 290 12.35 17.09 8.71
C ARG A 290 13.69 17.69 8.31
#